data_AF-A0A9R1C7C3-F1
#
_entry.id   AF-A0A9R1C7C3-F1
#
_cell.length_a   1.000
_cell.length_b   1.000
_cell.length_c   1.000
_cell.angle_alpha   90.00
_cell.angle_beta   90.00
_cell.angle_gamma   90.00
#
_symmetry.space_group_name_H-M   'P 1'
#
loop_
_entity.id
_entity.type
_entity.pdbx_description
1 polymer ?
#
loop_
_entity_poly.entity_id
_entity_poly.type
_entity_poly.pdbx_seq_one_letter_code
_entity_poly.pdbx_strand_id
1 'polypeptide(L)'
;MNDTNRNHVCKVRLSDDELQLFQKKAQSYGGNTSAMIRDAVTLFDDKRTRGRIEAMATLLSFYNKYQQQLSWLGGNFNQVMHRANELAIDDKLSENYFRKVIMPEAQSTLKAIRGIKAELDAIHDSLEKM
;
A
#
# COMPACT_ATOMS: atom_id res chain seq x y z
N MET A 1 -10.06 39.97 6.27
CA MET A 1 -11.04 39.63 5.21
C MET A 1 -10.39 40.01 3.88
N ASN A 2 -9.87 39.05 3.13
CA ASN A 2 -9.40 39.31 1.77
C ASN A 2 -10.52 38.91 0.81
N ASP A 3 -11.29 39.89 0.36
CA ASP A 3 -12.25 39.76 -0.74
C ASP A 3 -11.49 39.44 -2.03
N THR A 4 -11.38 38.15 -2.36
CA THR A 4 -10.98 37.73 -3.71
C THR A 4 -12.26 37.62 -4.53
N ASN A 5 -12.67 38.73 -5.14
CA ASN A 5 -13.82 38.75 -6.02
C ASN A 5 -13.54 37.87 -7.25
N ARG A 6 -14.39 36.87 -7.50
CA ARG A 6 -14.18 35.82 -8.51
C ARG A 6 -14.76 36.27 -9.85
N ASN A 7 -13.99 37.04 -10.62
CA ASN A 7 -14.48 37.78 -11.79
C ASN A 7 -14.19 37.09 -13.14
N HIS A 8 -13.57 35.92 -13.13
CA HIS A 8 -13.19 35.19 -14.35
C HIS A 8 -14.02 33.92 -14.52
N VAL A 9 -14.40 33.62 -15.77
CA VAL A 9 -15.21 32.45 -16.13
C VAL A 9 -14.35 31.45 -16.88
N CYS A 10 -14.28 30.22 -16.35
CA CYS A 10 -13.76 29.06 -17.08
C CYS A 10 -14.94 28.30 -17.69
N LYS A 11 -14.93 28.09 -19.01
CA LYS A 11 -15.97 27.34 -19.72
C LYS A 11 -15.48 25.92 -19.99
N VAL A 12 -16.25 24.92 -19.59
CA VAL A 12 -16.00 23.50 -19.87
C VAL A 12 -17.20 22.97 -20.65
N ARG A 13 -16.95 22.30 -21.78
CA ARG A 13 -17.99 21.59 -22.53
C ARG A 13 -18.13 20.20 -21.94
N LEU A 14 -19.37 19.78 -21.70
CA LEU A 14 -19.72 18.49 -21.11
C LEU A 14 -20.72 17.77 -22.00
N SER A 15 -20.64 16.45 -22.06
CA SER A 15 -21.76 15.62 -22.51
C SER A 15 -22.89 15.59 -21.48
N ASP A 16 -24.05 15.04 -21.83
CA ASP A 16 -25.16 14.89 -20.90
C ASP A 16 -24.78 14.03 -19.68
N ASP A 17 -24.02 12.95 -19.91
CA ASP A 17 -23.53 12.06 -18.85
C ASP A 17 -22.57 12.78 -17.90
N GLU A 18 -21.65 13.57 -18.46
CA GLU A 18 -20.69 14.36 -17.68
C GLU A 18 -21.41 15.45 -16.87
N LEU A 19 -22.42 16.10 -17.44
CA LEU A 19 -23.23 17.09 -16.73
C LEU A 19 -23.94 16.48 -15.52
N GLN A 20 -24.58 15.32 -15.70
CA GLN A 20 -25.22 14.59 -14.60
C GLN A 20 -24.22 14.19 -13.52
N LEU A 21 -23.03 13.72 -13.92
CA LEU A 21 -21.97 13.36 -12.98
C LEU A 21 -21.52 14.58 -12.15
N PHE A 22 -21.32 15.73 -12.78
CA PHE A 22 -20.93 16.97 -12.10
C PHE A 22 -22.00 17.40 -11.09
N GLN A 23 -23.27 17.40 -11.50
CA GLN A 23 -24.40 17.73 -10.62
C GLN A 23 -24.50 16.77 -9.43
N LYS A 24 -24.35 15.47 -9.66
CA LYS A 24 -24.38 14.44 -8.60
C LYS A 24 -23.25 14.65 -7.59
N LYS A 25 -22.02 14.88 -8.05
CA LYS A 25 -20.86 15.11 -7.17
C LYS A 25 -20.95 16.43 -6.42
N ALA A 26 -21.54 17.46 -7.04
CA ALA A 26 -21.73 18.77 -6.41
C ALA A 26 -22.72 18.74 -5.23
N GLN A 27 -23.54 17.69 -5.09
CA GLN A 27 -24.44 17.54 -3.94
C GLN A 27 -23.68 17.51 -2.61
N SER A 28 -22.48 16.92 -2.57
CA SER A 28 -21.60 16.95 -1.40
C SER A 28 -21.11 18.36 -1.03
N TYR A 29 -21.31 19.33 -1.93
CA TYR A 29 -21.02 20.76 -1.77
C TYR A 29 -22.31 21.60 -1.73
N GLY A 30 -23.44 21.02 -1.36
CA GLY A 30 -24.74 21.70 -1.33
C GLY A 30 -25.27 22.10 -2.70
N GLY A 31 -24.90 21.35 -3.74
CA GLY A 31 -25.25 21.64 -5.13
C GLY A 31 -24.34 22.69 -5.80
N ASN A 32 -23.33 23.20 -5.11
CA ASN A 32 -22.42 24.22 -5.65
C ASN A 32 -21.31 23.61 -6.51
N THR A 33 -21.61 23.39 -7.79
CA THR A 33 -20.65 22.84 -8.76
C THR A 33 -19.37 23.68 -8.87
N SER A 34 -19.46 25.00 -8.77
CA SER A 34 -18.29 25.89 -8.85
C SER A 34 -17.36 25.76 -7.65
N ALA A 35 -17.89 25.50 -6.45
CA ALA A 35 -17.07 25.20 -5.26
C ALA A 35 -16.36 23.86 -5.42
N MET A 36 -17.10 22.81 -5.79
CA MET A 36 -16.54 21.49 -6.04
C MET A 36 -15.41 21.52 -7.08
N ILE A 37 -15.60 22.19 -8.22
CA ILE A 37 -14.58 22.26 -9.28
C ILE A 37 -13.31 22.96 -8.78
N ARG A 38 -13.43 24.07 -8.04
CA ARG A 38 -12.26 24.78 -7.51
C ARG A 38 -11.50 23.96 -6.48
N ASP A 39 -12.21 23.29 -5.58
CA ASP A 39 -11.59 22.42 -4.59
C ASP A 39 -10.94 21.22 -5.28
N ALA A 40 -11.59 20.62 -6.27
CA ALA A 40 -11.00 19.58 -7.10
C ALA A 40 -9.72 20.07 -7.79
N VAL A 41 -9.73 21.23 -8.44
CA VAL A 41 -8.52 21.78 -9.09
C VAL A 41 -7.44 22.06 -8.06
N THR A 42 -7.77 22.64 -6.91
CA THR A 42 -6.80 22.92 -5.84
C THR A 42 -6.16 21.63 -5.30
N LEU A 43 -6.97 20.60 -5.10
CA LEU A 43 -6.53 19.31 -4.59
C LEU A 43 -5.75 18.51 -5.64
N PHE A 44 -6.23 18.45 -6.88
CA PHE A 44 -5.60 17.68 -7.96
C PHE A 44 -4.38 18.37 -8.57
N ASP A 45 -4.24 19.69 -8.44
CA ASP A 45 -3.06 20.43 -8.88
C ASP A 45 -1.95 20.53 -7.83
N ASP A 46 -2.27 20.18 -6.57
CA ASP A 46 -1.25 20.06 -5.54
C ASP A 46 -0.36 18.84 -5.83
N LYS A 47 0.91 19.10 -6.16
CA LYS A 47 1.97 18.07 -6.31
C LYS A 47 1.99 17.12 -5.12
N ARG A 48 1.68 17.63 -3.92
CA ARG A 48 1.60 16.84 -2.68
C ARG A 48 0.46 15.82 -2.70
N THR A 49 -0.70 16.15 -3.27
CA THR A 49 -1.82 15.22 -3.39
C THR A 49 -1.53 14.12 -4.40
N ARG A 50 -0.92 14.46 -5.54
CA ARG A 50 -0.47 13.45 -6.51
C ARG A 50 0.61 12.53 -5.91
N GLY A 51 1.61 13.11 -5.25
CA GLY A 51 2.65 12.34 -4.55
C GLY A 51 2.08 11.44 -3.44
N ARG A 52 1.04 11.88 -2.72
CA ARG A 52 0.31 11.05 -1.76
C ARG A 52 -0.44 9.89 -2.40
N ILE A 53 -1.08 10.09 -3.55
CA ILE A 53 -1.79 9.02 -4.26
C ILE A 53 -0.78 7.99 -4.79
N GLU A 54 0.33 8.45 -5.36
CA GLU A 54 1.43 7.60 -5.84
C GLU A 54 2.09 6.82 -4.69
N ALA A 55 2.30 7.47 -3.55
CA ALA A 55 2.76 6.85 -2.32
C ALA A 55 1.84 5.71 -1.86
N MET A 56 0.53 5.96 -1.83
CA MET A 56 -0.48 4.97 -1.44
C MET A 56 -0.51 3.79 -2.42
N ALA A 57 -0.42 4.05 -3.73
CA ALA A 57 -0.37 3.00 -4.74
C ALA A 57 0.89 2.12 -4.58
N THR A 58 2.04 2.74 -4.31
CA THR A 58 3.32 2.05 -4.08
C THR A 58 3.26 1.18 -2.82
N LEU A 59 2.75 1.70 -1.71
CA LEU A 59 2.55 0.94 -0.48
C LEU A 59 1.58 -0.22 -0.67
N LEU A 60 0.46 -0.02 -1.37
CA LEU A 60 -0.52 -1.09 -1.64
C LEU A 60 0.12 -2.23 -2.46
N SER A 61 0.91 -1.90 -3.48
CA SER A 61 1.66 -2.87 -4.28
C SER A 61 2.64 -3.67 -3.41
N PHE A 62 3.39 -2.98 -2.54
CA PHE A 62 4.28 -3.60 -1.57
C PHE A 62 3.54 -4.60 -0.65
N TYR A 63 2.42 -4.18 -0.05
CA TYR A 63 1.62 -5.04 0.82
C TYR A 63 1.12 -6.30 0.09
N ASN A 64 0.58 -6.15 -1.12
CA ASN A 64 0.07 -7.27 -1.90
C ASN A 64 1.18 -8.28 -2.26
N LYS A 65 2.36 -7.80 -2.66
CA LYS A 65 3.52 -8.64 -2.97
C LYS A 65 3.94 -9.48 -1.77
N TYR A 66 4.04 -8.86 -0.60
CA TYR A 66 4.61 -9.52 0.57
C TYR A 66 3.62 -10.31 1.40
N GLN A 67 2.32 -10.03 1.32
CA GLN A 67 1.29 -10.87 1.92
C GLN A 67 1.37 -12.31 1.42
N GLN A 68 1.56 -12.50 0.11
CA GLN A 68 1.70 -13.84 -0.50
C GLN A 68 2.99 -14.54 -0.04
N GLN A 69 4.12 -13.83 -0.05
CA GLN A 69 5.40 -14.39 0.38
C GLN A 69 5.41 -14.78 1.85
N LEU A 70 4.83 -13.95 2.74
CA LEU A 70 4.71 -14.24 4.16
C LEU A 70 3.78 -15.43 4.43
N SER A 71 2.68 -15.56 3.68
CA SER A 71 1.79 -16.71 3.80
C SER A 71 2.49 -18.02 3.44
N TRP A 72 3.23 -18.04 2.31
CA TRP A 72 4.02 -19.20 1.91
C TRP A 72 5.07 -19.56 2.97
N LEU A 73 5.78 -18.56 3.47
CA LEU A 73 6.82 -18.74 4.47
C LEU A 73 6.27 -19.29 5.80
N GLY A 74 5.15 -18.75 6.27
CA GLY A 74 4.47 -19.26 7.46
C GLY A 74 4.02 -20.71 7.29
N GLY A 75 3.54 -21.09 6.10
CA GLY A 75 3.18 -22.46 5.76
C GLY A 75 4.37 -23.43 5.88
N ASN A 76 5.52 -23.09 5.28
CA ASN A 76 6.72 -23.92 5.34
C ASN A 76 7.22 -24.06 6.79
N PHE A 77 7.29 -22.95 7.53
CA PHE A 77 7.79 -22.98 8.89
C PHE A 77 6.89 -23.82 9.82
N ASN A 78 5.57 -23.73 9.65
CA ASN A 78 4.63 -24.55 10.40
C ASN A 78 4.85 -26.06 10.16
N GLN A 79 5.10 -26.46 8.91
CA GLN A 79 5.41 -27.86 8.58
C GLN A 79 6.71 -28.33 9.23
N VAL A 80 7.77 -27.51 9.15
CA VAL A 80 9.08 -27.80 9.76
C VAL A 80 8.94 -27.97 11.27
N MET A 81 8.20 -27.08 11.93
CA MET A 81 7.98 -27.13 13.38
C MET A 81 7.10 -28.30 13.80
N HIS A 82 6.04 -28.63 13.04
CA HIS A 82 5.23 -29.82 13.30
C HIS A 82 6.10 -31.08 13.30
N ARG A 83 6.96 -31.23 12.29
CA ARG A 83 7.86 -32.36 12.18
C ARG A 83 8.95 -32.36 13.24
N ALA A 84 9.45 -31.19 13.63
CA ALA A 84 10.38 -31.07 14.74
C ALA A 84 9.75 -31.53 16.07
N ASN A 85 8.49 -31.18 16.31
CA ASN A 85 7.74 -31.60 17.49
C ASN A 85 7.52 -33.12 17.53
N GLU A 86 7.11 -33.72 16.41
CA GLU A 86 6.98 -35.19 16.30
C GLU A 86 8.29 -35.90 16.64
N LEU A 87 9.42 -35.43 16.09
CA LEU A 87 10.72 -36.00 16.39
C LEU A 87 11.15 -35.79 17.84
N ALA A 88 10.78 -34.67 18.47
CA ALA A 88 11.10 -34.41 19.86
C ALA A 88 10.32 -35.32 20.83
N ILE A 89 9.03 -35.56 20.55
CA ILE A 89 8.19 -36.48 21.34
C ILE A 89 8.78 -37.90 21.35
N ASP A 90 9.32 -38.31 20.21
CA ASP A 90 9.95 -39.62 20.01
C ASP A 90 11.40 -39.70 20.51
N ASP A 91 11.97 -38.62 21.08
CA ASP A 91 13.39 -38.46 21.44
C ASP A 91 14.35 -38.70 20.24
N LYS A 92 13.86 -38.40 19.03
CA LYS A 92 14.55 -38.56 17.74
C LYS A 92 14.97 -37.23 17.12
N LEU A 93 14.79 -36.11 17.80
CA LEU A 93 15.23 -34.80 17.31
C LEU A 93 16.75 -34.71 17.37
N SER A 94 17.42 -35.19 16.33
CA SER A 94 18.87 -35.12 16.23
C SER A 94 19.36 -33.71 15.90
N GLU A 95 20.56 -33.38 16.39
CA GLU A 95 21.28 -32.16 15.98
C GLU A 95 21.42 -32.07 14.45
N ASN A 96 21.58 -33.21 13.78
CA ASN A 96 21.66 -33.30 12.33
C ASN A 96 20.36 -32.83 11.65
N TYR A 97 19.18 -33.18 12.19
CA TYR A 97 17.90 -32.69 11.68
C TYR A 97 17.76 -31.18 11.87
N PHE A 98 18.12 -30.67 13.06
CA PHE A 98 18.10 -29.23 13.34
C PHE A 98 19.00 -28.46 12.35
N ARG A 99 20.24 -28.92 12.12
CA ARG A 99 21.19 -28.24 11.22
C ARG A 99 20.83 -28.35 9.75
N LYS A 100 20.28 -29.47 9.29
CA LYS A 100 20.02 -29.71 7.86
C LYS A 100 18.61 -29.34 7.41
N VAL A 101 17.65 -29.23 8.32
CA VAL A 101 16.24 -28.99 7.98
C VAL A 101 15.73 -27.69 8.61
N ILE A 102 15.87 -27.51 9.92
CA ILE A 102 15.31 -26.34 10.61
C ILE A 102 16.13 -25.07 10.32
N MET A 103 17.45 -25.15 10.43
CA MET A 103 18.34 -23.99 10.26
C MET A 103 18.25 -23.37 8.86
N PRO A 104 18.24 -24.12 7.74
CA PRO A 104 18.11 -23.54 6.41
C PRO A 104 16.78 -22.80 6.21
N GLU A 105 15.68 -23.35 6.71
CA GLU A 105 14.35 -22.73 6.59
C GLU A 105 14.25 -21.46 7.44
N ALA A 106 14.84 -21.46 8.65
CA ALA A 106 14.95 -20.26 9.48
C ALA A 106 15.83 -19.18 8.83
N GLN A 107 16.93 -19.55 8.17
CA GLN A 107 17.78 -18.61 7.44
C GLN A 107 17.09 -18.04 6.21
N SER A 108 16.37 -18.87 5.46
CA SER A 108 15.54 -18.45 4.33
C SER A 108 14.50 -17.43 4.77
N THR A 109 13.82 -17.71 5.88
CA THR A 109 12.89 -16.79 6.57
C THR A 109 13.53 -15.47 6.92
N LEU A 110 14.68 -15.50 7.59
CA LEU A 110 15.38 -14.29 8.00
C LEU A 110 15.81 -13.45 6.79
N LYS A 111 16.25 -14.10 5.71
CA LYS A 111 16.61 -13.42 4.45
C LYS A 111 15.39 -12.75 3.81
N ALA A 112 14.24 -13.43 3.76
CA ALA A 112 13.00 -12.86 3.23
C ALA A 112 12.56 -11.63 4.05
N ILE A 113 12.57 -11.72 5.38
CA ILE A 113 12.22 -10.61 6.28
C ILE A 113 13.16 -9.41 6.10
N ARG A 114 14.47 -9.65 5.99
CA ARG A 114 15.45 -8.58 5.69
C ARG A 114 15.20 -7.92 4.34
N GLY A 115 14.81 -8.70 3.32
CA GLY A 115 14.41 -8.18 2.02
C GLY A 115 13.17 -7.29 2.09
N ILE A 116 12.14 -7.74 2.82
CA ILE A 116 10.93 -6.93 3.10
C ILE A 116 11.30 -5.60 3.74
N LYS A 117 12.15 -5.63 4.78
CA LYS A 117 12.60 -4.42 5.47
C LYS A 117 13.34 -3.48 4.51
N ALA A 118 14.27 -4.00 3.71
CA ALA A 118 15.05 -3.18 2.79
C ALA A 118 14.19 -2.51 1.71
N GLU A 119 13.21 -3.23 1.15
CA GLU A 119 12.25 -2.64 0.20
C GLU A 119 11.33 -1.61 0.87
N LEU A 120 10.93 -1.84 2.13
CA LEU A 120 10.15 -0.86 2.90
C LEU A 120 10.96 0.41 3.19
N ASP A 121 12.22 0.27 3.58
CA ASP A 121 13.14 1.40 3.80
C ASP A 121 13.33 2.19 2.49
N ALA A 122 13.47 1.52 1.34
CA ALA A 122 13.58 2.18 0.05
C ALA A 122 12.30 2.96 -0.33
N ILE A 123 11.13 2.40 -0.05
CA ILE A 123 9.86 3.13 -0.22
C ILE A 123 9.85 4.33 0.70
N HIS A 124 10.17 4.17 1.98
CA HIS A 124 10.22 5.28 2.95
C HIS A 124 11.13 6.42 2.49
N ASP A 125 12.36 6.13 2.05
CA ASP A 125 13.31 7.11 1.53
C ASP A 125 12.79 7.82 0.28
N SER A 126 12.04 7.12 -0.58
CA SER A 126 11.40 7.74 -1.75
C SER A 126 10.27 8.68 -1.35
N LEU A 127 9.51 8.33 -0.30
CA LEU A 127 8.42 9.14 0.25
C LEU A 127 8.92 10.41 0.93
N GLU A 128 10.05 10.35 1.63
CA GLU A 128 10.66 11.53 2.27
C GLU A 128 11.19 12.56 1.27
N LYS A 129 11.51 12.12 0.04
CA LYS A 129 12.06 12.98 -1.02
C LYS A 129 11.00 13.65 -1.89
N MET A 130 9.73 13.24 -1.78
CA MET A 130 8.58 13.81 -2.52
C MET A 130 7.94 14.98 -1.79
#